data_AF-A0A1I8IR07-F1
#
_entry.id   AF-A0A1I8IR07-F1
#
_cell.length_a   1.000
_cell.length_b   1.000
_cell.length_c   1.000
_cell.angle_alpha   90.00
_cell.angle_beta   90.00
_cell.angle_gamma   90.00
#
_symmetry.space_group_name_H-M   'P 1'
#
loop_
_entity.id
_entity.type
_entity.pdbx_description
1 polymer ?
#
loop_
_entity_poly.entity_id
_entity_poly.type
_entity_poly.pdbx_seq_one_letter_code
_entity_poly.pdbx_strand_id
1 'polypeptide(L)'
;MKARFTTLDIVAVVAEISQSCIGLRVSNVYDINNKTYLIRLSKPDHKVTLLFESGIRLHITDFDWPKNITPSGFSMKLRKHIKNKRLEQIQLVGIDRIVRLQFGTGEWTFHLIVELYDKGNALLTDHQFTIVHLLRPRTDAADQTKIVTSETYQLDKARQACDWSLAAIAPVCYAAATQKGQLARSLTGLFPYGGPLLDHCLRVASGQSLKSLESQLTPDSVEAAAAAALAAFELGETIVASLRDRPDDSVRACVTTKPREVSSVATGSAASGTAPAAASVDPYSGLDFLEFHPMELVQTEGKDKIRFHSFNKVGWSAPCSDSYAMPHTPIPS
;
A
#
# COMPACT_ATOMS: atom_id res chain seq x y z
N MET A 1 7.71 -6.49 8.84
CA MET A 1 7.04 -5.27 8.35
C MET A 1 5.78 -5.65 7.56
N LYS A 2 4.80 -4.74 7.42
CA LYS A 2 3.47 -5.01 6.82
C LYS A 2 3.60 -5.60 5.40
N ALA A 3 3.06 -6.81 5.23
CA ALA A 3 3.26 -7.61 4.02
C ALA A 3 2.42 -7.17 2.81
N ARG A 4 1.31 -6.44 3.02
CA ARG A 4 0.41 -5.96 1.95
C ARG A 4 -0.25 -4.65 2.35
N PHE A 5 -0.37 -3.75 1.38
CA PHE A 5 -1.04 -2.48 1.57
C PHE A 5 -2.56 -2.67 1.50
N THR A 6 -3.23 -2.06 2.46
CA THR A 6 -4.69 -1.92 2.54
C THR A 6 -5.14 -0.72 1.71
N THR A 7 -6.44 -0.61 1.42
CA THR A 7 -7.00 0.53 0.68
C THR A 7 -6.64 1.86 1.34
N LEU A 8 -6.68 1.92 2.68
CA LEU A 8 -6.31 3.11 3.43
C LEU A 8 -4.83 3.49 3.23
N ASP A 9 -3.92 2.51 3.23
CA ASP A 9 -2.51 2.77 2.96
C ASP A 9 -2.32 3.31 1.54
N ILE A 10 -3.04 2.75 0.56
CA ILE A 10 -2.93 3.18 -0.84
C ILE A 10 -3.44 4.61 -1.00
N VAL A 11 -4.54 4.99 -0.34
CA VAL A 11 -5.03 6.38 -0.38
C VAL A 11 -3.96 7.33 0.13
N ALA A 12 -3.34 7.02 1.28
CA ALA A 12 -2.30 7.86 1.86
C ALA A 12 -1.05 7.96 0.95
N VAL A 13 -0.64 6.84 0.35
CA VAL A 13 0.53 6.81 -0.54
C VAL A 13 0.26 7.50 -1.87
N VAL A 14 -0.93 7.36 -2.43
CA VAL A 14 -1.32 8.07 -3.65
C VAL A 14 -1.28 9.59 -3.41
N ALA A 15 -1.75 10.06 -2.26
CA ALA A 15 -1.64 11.47 -1.87
C ALA A 15 -0.17 11.93 -1.80
N GLU A 16 0.70 11.14 -1.16
CA GLU A 16 2.14 11.43 -1.10
C GLU A 16 2.79 11.50 -2.50
N ILE A 17 2.52 10.50 -3.35
CA ILE A 17 3.08 10.44 -4.70
C ILE A 17 2.54 11.59 -5.55
N SER A 18 1.27 11.96 -5.37
CA SER A 18 0.66 13.10 -6.07
C SER A 18 1.45 14.38 -5.81
N GLN A 19 1.80 14.65 -4.55
CA GLN A 19 2.51 15.87 -4.16
C GLN A 19 3.97 15.88 -4.62
N SER A 20 4.68 14.75 -4.48
CA SER A 20 6.12 14.70 -4.75
C SER A 20 6.46 14.41 -6.22
N CYS A 21 5.61 13.67 -6.94
CA CYS A 21 5.96 13.09 -8.24
C CYS A 21 5.27 13.74 -9.44
N ILE A 22 4.13 14.44 -9.27
CA ILE A 22 3.44 15.08 -10.40
C ILE A 22 4.33 16.13 -11.05
N GLY A 23 4.34 16.15 -12.39
CA GLY A 23 5.18 17.01 -13.22
C GLY A 23 6.62 16.53 -13.42
N LEU A 24 7.07 15.51 -12.69
CA LEU A 24 8.39 14.90 -12.91
C LEU A 24 8.41 14.08 -14.20
N ARG A 25 9.56 14.03 -14.87
CA ARG A 25 9.75 13.19 -16.06
C ARG A 25 10.35 11.85 -15.70
N VAL A 26 9.89 10.78 -16.35
CA VAL A 26 10.48 9.45 -16.22
C VAL A 26 11.88 9.44 -16.82
N SER A 27 12.90 9.33 -15.98
CA SER A 27 14.29 9.22 -16.43
C SER A 27 14.57 7.79 -16.93
N ASN A 28 14.19 6.79 -16.13
CA ASN A 28 14.38 5.38 -16.48
C ASN A 28 13.48 4.47 -15.63
N VAL A 29 13.31 3.23 -16.08
CA VAL A 29 12.56 2.18 -15.37
C VAL A 29 13.48 1.00 -15.13
N TYR A 30 13.50 0.42 -13.94
CA TYR A 30 14.27 -0.77 -13.60
C TYR A 30 13.36 -1.84 -13.02
N ASP A 31 13.83 -3.07 -13.00
CA ASP A 31 13.19 -4.20 -12.37
C ASP A 31 14.16 -4.88 -11.41
N ILE A 32 13.64 -5.28 -10.26
CA ILE A 32 14.37 -6.02 -9.22
C ILE A 32 14.04 -7.51 -9.36
N ASN A 33 12.75 -7.80 -9.50
CA ASN A 33 12.23 -9.15 -9.72
C ASN A 33 11.05 -9.10 -10.70
N ASN A 34 10.41 -10.23 -10.96
CA ASN A 34 9.29 -10.33 -11.90
C ASN A 34 8.02 -9.53 -11.50
N LYS A 35 7.95 -9.04 -10.26
CA LYS A 35 6.79 -8.29 -9.72
C LYS A 35 7.13 -6.88 -9.25
N THR A 36 8.41 -6.57 -9.06
CA THR A 36 8.88 -5.35 -8.39
C THR A 36 9.70 -4.51 -9.35
N TYR A 37 9.26 -3.27 -9.49
CA TYR A 37 9.76 -2.32 -10.47
C TYR A 37 10.06 -0.98 -9.80
N LEU A 38 11.03 -0.28 -10.36
CA LEU A 38 11.47 1.04 -9.94
C LEU A 38 11.32 2.01 -11.10
N ILE A 39 10.58 3.10 -10.90
CA ILE A 39 10.47 4.19 -11.86
C ILE A 39 11.24 5.38 -11.30
N ARG A 40 12.35 5.73 -11.95
CA ARG A 40 13.08 6.97 -11.62
C ARG A 40 12.41 8.14 -12.31
N LEU A 41 12.05 9.12 -11.51
CA LEU A 41 11.42 10.38 -11.89
C LEU A 41 12.38 11.53 -11.55
N SER A 42 12.51 12.48 -12.46
CA SER A 42 13.41 13.62 -12.26
C SER A 42 12.90 14.91 -12.90
N LYS A 43 13.10 16.02 -12.21
CA LYS A 43 13.22 17.38 -12.75
C LYS A 43 14.63 17.90 -12.39
N PRO A 44 15.12 19.01 -12.98
CA PRO A 44 16.49 19.49 -12.76
C PRO A 44 16.92 19.51 -11.29
N ASP A 45 16.02 19.94 -10.39
CA ASP A 45 16.34 20.14 -8.97
C ASP A 45 15.81 19.03 -8.03
N HIS A 46 15.11 18.02 -8.56
CA HIS A 46 14.46 17.01 -7.71
C HIS A 46 14.40 15.65 -8.39
N LYS A 47 14.85 14.62 -7.68
CA LYS A 47 14.88 13.23 -8.14
C LYS A 47 14.14 12.36 -7.13
N VAL A 48 13.27 11.51 -7.64
CA VAL A 48 12.44 10.60 -6.85
C VAL A 48 12.46 9.22 -7.48
N THR A 49 12.51 8.18 -6.66
CA THR A 49 12.34 6.80 -7.14
C THR A 49 11.03 6.24 -6.61
N LEU A 50 10.13 5.90 -7.52
CA LEU A 50 8.88 5.21 -7.20
C LEU A 50 9.10 3.70 -7.29
N LEU A 51 8.80 2.98 -6.21
CA LEU A 51 8.80 1.53 -6.18
C LEU A 51 7.36 1.03 -6.22
N PHE A 52 7.08 0.08 -7.12
CA PHE A 52 5.85 -0.68 -7.08
C PHE A 52 6.11 -2.18 -7.15
N GLU A 53 5.36 -2.91 -6.33
CA GLU A 53 5.36 -4.36 -6.26
C GLU A 53 3.93 -4.83 -6.49
N SER A 54 3.74 -5.47 -7.64
CA SER A 54 2.46 -6.02 -8.07
C SER A 54 1.83 -6.89 -6.97
N GLY A 55 0.60 -6.55 -6.57
CA GLY A 55 -0.17 -7.27 -5.55
C GLY A 55 0.17 -6.94 -4.10
N ILE A 56 1.16 -6.08 -3.84
CA ILE A 56 1.68 -5.87 -2.47
C ILE A 56 1.72 -4.40 -2.08
N ARG A 57 2.51 -3.56 -2.77
CA ARG A 57 2.77 -2.17 -2.34
C ARG A 57 3.14 -1.24 -3.50
N LEU A 58 2.99 0.04 -3.25
CA LEU A 58 3.43 1.17 -4.08
C LEU A 58 3.90 2.25 -3.12
N HIS A 59 5.10 2.82 -3.29
CA HIS A 59 5.61 3.92 -2.46
C HIS A 59 6.85 4.57 -3.07
N ILE A 60 7.20 5.77 -2.60
CA ILE A 60 8.49 6.41 -2.88
C ILE A 60 9.57 5.75 -2.02
N THR A 61 10.78 5.61 -2.55
CA THR A 61 11.91 5.03 -1.81
C THR A 61 13.18 5.83 -2.02
N ASP A 62 13.92 6.05 -0.92
CA ASP A 62 15.26 6.64 -0.94
C ASP A 62 16.36 5.55 -0.94
N PHE A 63 15.96 4.28 -0.70
CA PHE A 63 16.88 3.16 -0.67
C PHE A 63 17.34 2.79 -2.07
N ASP A 64 18.63 2.46 -2.21
CA ASP A 64 19.13 1.89 -3.45
C ASP A 64 18.89 0.38 -3.45
N TRP A 65 18.09 -0.06 -4.42
CA TRP A 65 17.71 -1.46 -4.57
C TRP A 65 18.61 -2.16 -5.60
N PRO A 66 18.90 -3.47 -5.41
CA PRO A 66 19.62 -4.25 -6.40
C PRO A 66 18.81 -4.33 -7.69
N LYS A 67 19.40 -3.90 -8.81
CA LYS A 67 18.74 -3.84 -10.12
C LYS A 67 19.19 -5.04 -10.95
N ASN A 68 18.27 -5.64 -11.70
CA ASN A 68 18.66 -6.63 -12.69
C ASN A 68 19.54 -6.00 -13.78
N ILE A 69 20.64 -6.69 -14.11
CA ILE A 69 21.55 -6.28 -15.19
C ILE A 69 20.81 -6.33 -16.53
N THR A 70 20.05 -7.42 -16.75
CA THR A 70 19.21 -7.59 -17.93
C THR A 70 17.77 -7.20 -17.60
N PRO A 71 17.21 -6.15 -18.22
CA PRO A 71 15.86 -5.70 -17.91
C PRO A 71 14.81 -6.71 -18.37
N SER A 72 13.74 -6.86 -17.60
CA SER A 72 12.61 -7.71 -17.99
C SER A 72 11.89 -7.17 -19.23
N GLY A 73 11.18 -8.05 -19.96
CA GLY A 73 10.40 -7.66 -21.13
C GLY A 73 9.36 -6.57 -20.82
N PHE A 74 8.74 -6.63 -19.64
CA PHE A 74 7.83 -5.59 -19.17
C PHE A 74 8.54 -4.26 -18.91
N SER A 75 9.69 -4.29 -18.22
CA SER A 75 10.56 -3.13 -17.98
C SER A 75 10.97 -2.46 -19.30
N MET A 76 11.34 -3.25 -20.32
CA MET A 76 11.66 -2.72 -21.65
C MET A 76 10.48 -2.04 -22.34
N LYS A 77 9.27 -2.61 -22.23
CA LYS A 77 8.07 -1.97 -22.79
C LYS A 77 7.74 -0.66 -22.06
N LEU A 78 7.83 -0.63 -20.74
CA LEU A 78 7.72 0.63 -19.99
C LEU A 78 8.76 1.65 -20.47
N ARG A 79 10.04 1.28 -20.60
CA ARG A 79 11.06 2.18 -21.14
C ARG A 79 10.73 2.68 -22.55
N LYS A 80 10.14 1.85 -23.41
CA LYS A 80 9.75 2.25 -24.77
C LYS A 80 8.62 3.29 -24.77
N HIS A 81 7.63 3.13 -23.88
CA HIS A 81 6.39 3.91 -23.94
C HIS A 81 6.36 5.10 -22.96
N ILE A 82 6.90 4.97 -21.74
CA ILE A 82 6.77 6.00 -20.70
C ILE A 82 8.05 6.81 -20.44
N LYS A 83 9.22 6.38 -20.93
CA LYS A 83 10.48 7.13 -20.74
C LYS A 83 10.39 8.53 -21.34
N ASN A 84 10.95 9.51 -20.64
CA ASN A 84 10.90 10.95 -20.94
C ASN A 84 9.51 11.60 -20.90
N LYS A 85 8.43 10.85 -20.64
CA LYS A 85 7.11 11.42 -20.41
C LYS A 85 7.00 11.96 -18.99
N ARG A 86 6.15 12.98 -18.83
CA ARG A 86 5.81 13.57 -17.53
C ARG A 86 4.73 12.72 -16.86
N LEU A 87 4.84 12.51 -15.55
CA LEU A 87 3.74 12.00 -14.75
C LEU A 87 2.74 13.15 -14.54
N GLU A 88 1.57 13.05 -15.16
CA GLU A 88 0.54 14.09 -15.11
C GLU A 88 -0.45 13.87 -13.97
N GLN A 89 -0.80 12.60 -13.70
CA GLN A 89 -1.79 12.27 -12.70
C GLN A 89 -1.51 10.92 -12.05
N ILE A 90 -1.85 10.79 -10.77
CA ILE A 90 -1.99 9.53 -10.07
C ILE A 90 -3.32 9.50 -9.34
N GLN A 91 -4.06 8.39 -9.42
CA GLN A 91 -5.33 8.23 -8.72
C GLN A 91 -5.63 6.76 -8.39
N LEU A 92 -6.42 6.55 -7.35
CA LEU A 92 -7.09 5.28 -7.09
C LEU A 92 -8.25 5.10 -8.08
N VAL A 93 -8.47 3.87 -8.55
CA VAL A 93 -9.61 3.53 -9.42
C VAL A 93 -10.71 2.90 -8.57
N GLY A 94 -11.86 3.57 -8.49
CA GLY A 94 -12.98 3.13 -7.65
C GLY A 94 -12.62 3.12 -6.16
N ILE A 95 -13.10 2.11 -5.44
CA ILE A 95 -12.72 1.80 -4.05
C ILE A 95 -11.78 0.58 -3.94
N ASP A 96 -11.37 0.03 -5.08
CA ASP A 96 -10.46 -1.10 -5.15
C ASP A 96 -9.00 -0.69 -5.01
N ARG A 97 -8.16 -1.67 -4.70
CA ARG A 97 -6.71 -1.50 -4.58
C ARG A 97 -6.04 -1.47 -5.96
N ILE A 98 -6.49 -0.57 -6.82
CA ILE A 98 -6.01 -0.37 -8.19
C ILE A 98 -5.56 1.07 -8.34
N VAL A 99 -4.30 1.27 -8.72
CA VAL A 99 -3.72 2.61 -8.89
C VAL A 99 -3.44 2.86 -10.36
N ARG A 100 -3.90 4.01 -10.87
CA ARG A 100 -3.65 4.49 -12.22
C ARG A 100 -2.63 5.63 -12.18
N LEU A 101 -1.52 5.45 -12.89
CA LEU A 101 -0.54 6.50 -13.16
C LEU A 101 -0.65 6.92 -14.63
N GLN A 102 -0.79 8.21 -14.88
CA GLN A 102 -0.93 8.78 -16.22
C GLN A 102 0.37 9.47 -16.63
N PHE A 103 0.92 9.06 -17.77
CA PHE A 103 2.13 9.64 -18.34
C PHE A 103 1.85 10.32 -19.68
N GLY A 104 2.18 11.61 -19.79
CA GLY A 104 1.94 12.42 -20.98
C GLY A 104 0.50 12.91 -21.12
N THR A 105 0.23 13.60 -22.24
CA THR A 105 -1.00 14.34 -22.50
C THR A 105 -1.56 14.05 -23.89
N GLY A 106 -2.88 14.15 -24.05
CA GLY A 106 -3.57 13.95 -25.32
C GLY A 106 -3.39 12.53 -25.86
N GLU A 107 -3.17 12.40 -27.17
CA GLU A 107 -2.98 11.11 -27.86
C GLU A 107 -1.70 10.37 -27.47
N TRP A 108 -0.73 11.09 -26.89
CA TRP A 108 0.54 10.54 -26.43
C TRP A 108 0.49 10.07 -24.98
N THR A 109 -0.71 9.95 -24.41
CA THR A 109 -0.93 9.50 -23.05
C THR A 109 -0.79 7.98 -22.95
N PHE A 110 -0.08 7.53 -21.93
CA PHE A 110 -0.04 6.12 -21.54
C PHE A 110 -0.43 6.01 -20.07
N HIS A 111 -1.19 4.97 -19.73
CA HIS A 111 -1.56 4.69 -18.35
C HIS A 111 -0.84 3.43 -17.87
N LEU A 112 -0.25 3.51 -16.68
CA LEU A 112 0.22 2.35 -15.93
C LEU A 112 -0.81 2.05 -14.85
N ILE A 113 -1.47 0.90 -14.96
CA ILE A 113 -2.46 0.41 -14.02
C ILE A 113 -1.79 -0.66 -13.17
N VAL A 114 -1.74 -0.45 -11.86
CA VAL A 114 -1.12 -1.36 -10.90
C VAL A 114 -2.21 -1.92 -9.98
N GLU A 115 -2.41 -3.23 -10.05
CA GLU A 115 -3.34 -3.97 -9.20
C GLU A 115 -2.60 -4.50 -7.97
N LEU A 116 -3.01 -4.04 -6.79
CA LEU A 116 -2.39 -4.33 -5.48
C LEU A 116 -3.20 -5.35 -4.67
N TYR A 117 -3.98 -6.21 -5.33
CA TYR A 117 -4.79 -7.25 -4.71
C TYR A 117 -4.49 -8.65 -5.29
N ASP A 118 -4.92 -9.69 -4.56
CA ASP A 118 -4.71 -11.10 -4.89
C ASP A 118 -3.24 -11.42 -5.27
N LYS A 119 -2.98 -11.95 -6.47
CA LYS A 119 -1.64 -12.29 -6.96
C LYS A 119 -0.91 -11.09 -7.58
N GLY A 120 -1.60 -9.95 -7.72
CA GLY A 120 -1.14 -8.73 -8.36
C GLY A 120 -1.17 -8.78 -9.88
N ASN A 121 -1.32 -7.61 -10.49
CA ASN A 121 -1.06 -7.40 -11.91
C ASN A 121 -0.53 -5.98 -12.15
N ALA A 122 0.15 -5.79 -13.28
CA ALA A 122 0.47 -4.45 -13.76
C ALA A 122 0.25 -4.43 -15.27
N LEU A 123 -0.43 -3.38 -15.75
CA LEU A 123 -0.82 -3.21 -17.13
C LEU A 123 -0.35 -1.85 -17.62
N LEU A 124 0.19 -1.84 -18.84
CA LEU A 124 0.46 -0.64 -19.60
C LEU A 124 -0.62 -0.52 -20.66
N THR A 125 -1.35 0.58 -20.65
CA THR A 125 -2.36 0.91 -21.66
C THR A 125 -2.00 2.20 -22.39
N ASP A 126 -2.56 2.37 -23.59
CA ASP A 126 -2.55 3.65 -24.30
C ASP A 126 -3.67 4.59 -23.77
N HIS A 127 -3.89 5.69 -24.47
CA HIS A 127 -4.89 6.70 -24.16
C HIS A 127 -6.36 6.25 -24.30
N GLN A 128 -6.67 5.19 -25.05
CA GLN A 128 -8.01 4.57 -25.10
C GLN A 128 -8.19 3.45 -24.06
N PHE A 129 -7.21 3.27 -23.18
CA PHE A 129 -7.14 2.12 -22.27
C PHE A 129 -6.99 0.77 -23.00
N THR A 130 -6.51 0.75 -24.24
CA THR A 130 -6.13 -0.50 -24.91
C THR A 130 -4.81 -1.02 -24.33
N ILE A 131 -4.82 -2.29 -23.93
CA ILE A 131 -3.70 -2.91 -23.21
C ILE A 131 -2.55 -3.16 -24.18
N VAL A 132 -1.46 -2.41 -24.02
CA VAL A 132 -0.23 -2.57 -24.80
C VAL A 132 0.59 -3.74 -24.25
N HIS A 133 0.67 -3.86 -22.93
CA HIS A 133 1.37 -4.96 -22.28
C HIS A 133 0.89 -5.17 -20.85
N LEU A 134 1.06 -6.38 -20.33
CA LEU A 134 0.64 -6.75 -18.99
C LEU A 134 1.55 -7.85 -18.42
N LEU A 135 1.66 -7.94 -17.09
CA LEU A 135 2.48 -8.95 -16.43
C LEU A 135 1.90 -10.35 -16.54
N ARG A 136 0.58 -10.49 -16.33
CA ARG A 136 -0.09 -11.78 -16.39
C ARG A 136 -1.43 -11.66 -17.12
N PRO A 137 -1.61 -12.36 -18.26
CA PRO A 137 -2.91 -12.50 -18.85
C PRO A 137 -3.84 -13.28 -17.93
N ARG A 138 -5.07 -12.79 -17.77
CA ARG A 138 -6.10 -13.50 -17.02
C ARG A 138 -7.44 -13.37 -17.73
N THR A 139 -8.27 -14.39 -17.57
CA THR A 139 -9.69 -14.30 -17.88
C THR A 139 -10.40 -14.27 -16.55
N ASP A 140 -11.20 -13.23 -16.32
CA ASP A 140 -12.04 -13.18 -15.14
C ASP A 140 -13.12 -14.25 -15.24
N ALA A 141 -13.24 -15.09 -14.20
CA ALA A 141 -14.16 -16.22 -14.21
C ALA A 141 -15.62 -15.79 -14.02
N ALA A 142 -15.86 -14.64 -13.37
CA ALA A 142 -17.20 -14.12 -13.12
C ALA A 142 -17.85 -13.64 -14.42
N ASP A 143 -17.12 -12.84 -15.21
CA ASP A 143 -17.68 -12.11 -16.35
C ASP A 143 -17.06 -12.51 -17.70
N GLN A 144 -16.27 -13.60 -17.73
CA GLN A 144 -15.49 -14.06 -18.89
C GLN A 144 -14.63 -12.97 -19.55
N THR A 145 -14.28 -11.92 -18.81
CA THR A 145 -13.58 -10.76 -19.34
C THR A 145 -12.11 -11.08 -19.49
N LYS A 146 -11.61 -11.01 -20.71
CA LYS A 146 -10.22 -11.32 -21.04
C LYS A 146 -9.36 -10.09 -20.86
N ILE A 147 -8.47 -10.14 -19.88
CA ILE A 147 -7.42 -9.16 -19.70
C ILE A 147 -6.19 -9.70 -20.42
N VAL A 148 -6.10 -9.37 -21.70
CA VAL A 148 -5.03 -9.78 -22.61
C VAL A 148 -4.56 -8.58 -23.43
N THR A 149 -3.41 -8.72 -24.10
CA THR A 149 -2.87 -7.67 -24.97
C THR A 149 -3.85 -7.32 -26.09
N SER A 150 -3.92 -6.05 -26.45
CA SER A 150 -4.79 -5.46 -27.48
C SER A 150 -6.27 -5.37 -27.14
N GLU A 151 -6.69 -5.84 -25.97
CA GLU A 151 -8.05 -5.62 -25.46
C GLU A 151 -8.14 -4.32 -24.68
N THR A 152 -9.35 -3.74 -24.59
CA THR A 152 -9.59 -2.53 -23.79
C THR A 152 -9.78 -2.87 -22.33
N TYR A 153 -8.98 -2.25 -21.46
CA TYR A 153 -9.14 -2.36 -20.01
C TYR A 153 -10.34 -1.56 -19.52
N GLN A 154 -11.29 -2.25 -18.91
CA GLN A 154 -12.54 -1.66 -18.45
C GLN A 154 -12.39 -1.14 -17.02
N LEU A 155 -12.11 0.16 -16.88
CA LEU A 155 -12.00 0.82 -15.57
C LEU A 155 -13.32 0.80 -14.79
N ASP A 156 -14.46 0.83 -15.48
CA ASP A 156 -15.79 0.90 -14.85
C ASP A 156 -16.16 -0.35 -14.05
N LYS A 157 -15.45 -1.46 -14.29
CA LYS A 157 -15.58 -2.71 -13.54
C LYS A 157 -14.97 -2.66 -12.14
N ALA A 158 -14.11 -1.67 -11.86
CA ALA A 158 -13.64 -1.46 -10.52
C ALA A 158 -14.85 -1.20 -9.60
N ARG A 159 -14.80 -1.75 -8.39
CA ARG A 159 -15.85 -1.58 -7.40
C ARG A 159 -16.03 -0.08 -7.16
N GLN A 160 -17.25 0.40 -7.36
CA GLN A 160 -17.60 1.80 -7.12
C GLN A 160 -17.92 2.03 -5.65
N ALA A 161 -17.88 3.30 -5.22
CA ALA A 161 -18.30 3.67 -3.87
C ALA A 161 -19.71 3.14 -3.60
N CYS A 162 -19.89 2.51 -2.44
CA CYS A 162 -21.18 1.97 -2.04
C CYS A 162 -21.95 3.05 -1.31
N ASP A 163 -23.25 3.16 -1.59
CA ASP A 163 -24.13 3.97 -0.75
C ASP A 163 -24.26 3.28 0.61
N TRP A 164 -23.84 3.98 1.66
CA TRP A 164 -23.82 3.46 3.02
C TRP A 164 -25.05 3.84 3.82
N SER A 165 -26.20 4.03 3.17
CA SER A 165 -27.46 4.30 3.85
C SER A 165 -27.80 3.26 4.93
N LEU A 166 -28.61 3.67 5.91
CA LEU A 166 -29.19 2.74 6.91
C LEU A 166 -29.89 1.55 6.24
N ALA A 167 -30.50 1.76 5.08
CA ALA A 167 -31.15 0.69 4.31
C ALA A 167 -30.17 -0.38 3.81
N ALA A 168 -28.90 -0.04 3.60
CA ALA A 168 -27.85 -0.99 3.24
C ALA A 168 -27.23 -1.68 4.47
N ILE A 169 -27.09 -0.96 5.59
CA ILE A 169 -26.41 -1.45 6.80
C ILE A 169 -27.34 -2.29 7.69
N ALA A 170 -28.60 -1.86 7.89
CA ALA A 170 -29.54 -2.50 8.80
C ALA A 170 -29.82 -3.99 8.46
N PRO A 171 -29.98 -4.40 7.18
CA PRO A 171 -30.13 -5.81 6.84
C PRO A 171 -28.92 -6.66 7.23
N VAL A 172 -27.71 -6.10 7.13
CA VAL A 172 -26.48 -6.78 7.53
C VAL A 172 -26.41 -6.98 9.04
N CYS A 173 -26.77 -5.95 9.82
CA CYS A 173 -26.87 -6.04 11.27
C CYS A 173 -27.94 -7.05 11.70
N TYR A 174 -29.11 -7.05 11.05
CA TYR A 174 -30.20 -7.98 11.33
C TYR A 174 -29.81 -9.45 11.04
N ALA A 175 -29.18 -9.69 9.89
CA ALA A 175 -28.69 -11.02 9.52
C ALA A 175 -27.64 -11.54 10.52
N ALA A 176 -26.74 -10.65 10.97
CA ALA A 176 -25.75 -11.00 11.99
C ALA A 176 -26.41 -11.36 13.34
N ALA A 177 -27.43 -10.61 13.76
CA ALA A 177 -28.16 -10.84 15.01
C ALA A 177 -28.95 -12.15 15.02
N THR A 178 -29.57 -12.53 13.89
CA THR A 178 -30.50 -13.66 13.81
C THR A 178 -29.86 -14.96 13.36
N GLN A 179 -28.88 -14.91 12.44
CA GLN A 179 -28.31 -16.11 11.81
C GLN A 179 -26.95 -16.53 12.39
N LYS A 180 -26.57 -16.04 13.58
CA LYS A 180 -25.20 -16.18 14.14
C LYS A 180 -24.13 -15.73 13.13
N GLY A 181 -24.40 -14.63 12.43
CA GLY A 181 -23.49 -14.09 11.42
C GLY A 181 -22.30 -13.36 12.06
N GLN A 182 -21.19 -13.31 11.34
CA GLN A 182 -20.01 -12.54 11.76
C GLN A 182 -20.21 -11.06 11.40
N LEU A 183 -20.71 -10.25 12.33
CA LEU A 183 -20.99 -8.82 12.12
C LEU A 183 -19.73 -8.10 11.63
N ALA A 184 -18.60 -8.38 12.28
CA ALA A 184 -17.30 -7.78 11.95
C ALA A 184 -16.90 -8.02 10.49
N ARG A 185 -17.12 -9.24 9.98
CA ARG A 185 -16.80 -9.61 8.60
C ARG A 185 -17.70 -8.89 7.61
N SER A 186 -19.00 -8.83 7.89
CA SER A 186 -19.97 -8.22 6.98
C SER A 186 -19.83 -6.70 6.91
N LEU A 187 -19.65 -6.02 8.05
CA LEU A 187 -19.39 -4.58 8.09
C LEU A 187 -18.07 -4.23 7.41
N THR A 188 -17.00 -5.04 7.62
CA THR A 188 -15.73 -4.84 6.91
C THR A 188 -15.86 -5.08 5.40
N GLY A 189 -16.80 -5.92 4.95
CA GLY A 189 -17.11 -6.10 3.53
C GLY A 189 -17.75 -4.86 2.90
N LEU A 190 -18.60 -4.16 3.66
CA LEU A 190 -19.21 -2.91 3.24
C LEU A 190 -18.24 -1.72 3.31
N PHE A 191 -17.35 -1.72 4.31
CA PHE A 191 -16.40 -0.64 4.57
C PHE A 191 -15.05 -0.85 3.87
N PRO A 192 -14.73 -0.11 2.79
CA PRO A 192 -13.60 -0.40 1.91
C PRO A 192 -12.22 -0.14 2.53
N TYR A 193 -12.17 0.62 3.63
CA TYR A 193 -10.92 1.07 4.25
C TYR A 193 -10.35 0.07 5.28
N GLY A 194 -11.06 -1.04 5.52
CA GLY A 194 -10.60 -2.16 6.33
C GLY A 194 -10.97 -2.06 7.82
N GLY A 195 -10.86 -3.21 8.50
CA GLY A 195 -11.27 -3.39 9.88
C GLY A 195 -10.61 -2.46 10.91
N PRO A 196 -9.29 -2.16 10.84
CA PRO A 196 -8.65 -1.27 11.80
C PRO A 196 -9.20 0.16 11.79
N LEU A 197 -9.52 0.70 10.62
CA LEU A 197 -10.14 2.03 10.54
C LEU A 197 -11.59 1.97 11.00
N LEU A 198 -12.32 0.89 10.67
CA LEU A 198 -13.68 0.71 11.16
C LEU A 198 -13.74 0.69 12.70
N ASP A 199 -12.85 -0.05 13.36
CA ASP A 199 -12.77 -0.09 14.83
C ASP A 199 -12.41 1.27 15.42
N HIS A 200 -11.51 2.01 14.77
CA HIS A 200 -11.19 3.38 15.15
C HIS A 200 -12.43 4.30 15.07
N CYS A 201 -13.13 4.28 13.93
CA CYS A 201 -14.30 5.12 13.73
C CYS A 201 -15.44 4.77 14.70
N LEU A 202 -15.68 3.48 14.97
CA LEU A 202 -16.67 3.06 15.96
C LEU A 202 -16.32 3.58 17.37
N ARG A 203 -15.06 3.49 17.78
CA ARG A 203 -14.64 4.01 19.10
C ARG A 203 -14.81 5.51 19.21
N VAL A 204 -14.51 6.26 18.15
CA VAL A 204 -14.63 7.72 18.14
C VAL A 204 -16.09 8.16 18.07
N ALA A 205 -16.90 7.54 17.21
CA ALA A 205 -18.27 7.96 16.96
C ALA A 205 -19.27 7.45 18.01
N SER A 206 -19.12 6.21 18.49
CA SER A 206 -20.07 5.57 19.41
C SER A 206 -19.47 5.12 20.74
N GLY A 207 -18.16 5.26 20.95
CA GLY A 207 -17.47 4.78 22.15
C GLY A 207 -17.34 3.25 22.21
N GLN A 208 -17.79 2.53 21.18
CA GLN A 208 -17.80 1.08 21.17
C GLN A 208 -16.69 0.52 20.27
N SER A 209 -16.12 -0.62 20.64
CA SER A 209 -15.27 -1.40 19.73
C SER A 209 -16.12 -2.31 18.85
N LEU A 210 -15.57 -2.74 17.71
CA LEU A 210 -16.24 -3.69 16.81
C LEU A 210 -16.62 -5.00 17.54
N LYS A 211 -15.78 -5.45 18.47
CA LYS A 211 -16.05 -6.63 19.31
C LYS A 211 -17.18 -6.37 20.31
N SER A 212 -17.20 -5.18 20.92
CA SER A 212 -18.26 -4.79 21.86
C SER A 212 -19.61 -4.70 21.16
N LEU A 213 -19.62 -4.14 19.95
CA LEU A 213 -20.81 -4.04 19.11
C LEU A 213 -21.34 -5.43 18.75
N GLU A 214 -20.46 -6.36 18.36
CA GLU A 214 -20.82 -7.74 18.05
C GLU A 214 -21.34 -8.50 19.28
N SER A 215 -20.76 -8.27 20.47
CA SER A 215 -21.22 -8.93 21.70
C SER A 215 -22.56 -8.43 22.24
N GLN A 216 -22.91 -7.17 21.94
CA GLN A 216 -24.15 -6.54 22.39
C GLN A 216 -25.28 -6.69 21.36
N LEU A 217 -25.01 -7.30 20.21
CA LEU A 217 -25.95 -7.41 19.11
C LEU A 217 -27.09 -8.38 19.45
N THR A 218 -28.27 -7.84 19.69
CA THR A 218 -29.54 -8.56 19.81
C THR A 218 -30.52 -8.08 18.73
N PRO A 219 -31.61 -8.82 18.44
CA PRO A 219 -32.62 -8.38 17.48
C PRO A 219 -33.19 -6.98 17.79
N ASP A 220 -33.32 -6.63 19.08
CA ASP A 220 -33.82 -5.32 19.51
C ASP A 220 -32.77 -4.20 19.40
N SER A 221 -31.47 -4.55 19.37
CA SER A 221 -30.37 -3.58 19.28
C SER A 221 -29.90 -3.33 17.84
N VAL A 222 -30.55 -3.91 16.83
CA VAL A 222 -30.13 -3.83 15.43
C VAL A 222 -30.12 -2.39 14.91
N GLU A 223 -31.14 -1.60 15.23
CA GLU A 223 -31.24 -0.20 14.79
C GLU A 223 -30.12 0.66 15.38
N ALA A 224 -29.86 0.51 16.68
CA ALA A 224 -28.76 1.21 17.36
C ALA A 224 -27.40 0.80 16.78
N ALA A 225 -27.19 -0.49 16.48
CA ALA A 225 -25.96 -0.97 15.88
C ALA A 225 -25.77 -0.45 14.44
N ALA A 226 -26.84 -0.38 13.65
CA ALA A 226 -26.81 0.18 12.30
C ALA A 226 -26.51 1.68 12.31
N ALA A 227 -27.09 2.44 13.24
CA ALA A 227 -26.81 3.87 13.41
C ALA A 227 -25.36 4.12 13.83
N ALA A 228 -24.81 3.33 14.77
CA ALA A 228 -23.41 3.41 15.16
C ALA A 228 -22.46 3.08 14.00
N ALA A 229 -22.79 2.06 13.19
CA ALA A 229 -22.01 1.71 12.01
C ALA A 229 -22.06 2.80 10.93
N LEU A 230 -23.22 3.42 10.70
CA LEU A 230 -23.36 4.55 9.79
C LEU A 230 -22.47 5.73 10.20
N ALA A 231 -22.57 6.16 11.46
CA ALA A 231 -21.74 7.25 11.99
C ALA A 231 -20.24 6.95 11.85
N ALA A 232 -19.84 5.70 12.07
CA ALA A 232 -18.47 5.26 11.86
C ALA A 232 -18.04 5.30 10.38
N PHE A 233 -18.95 4.98 9.45
CA PHE A 233 -18.66 5.01 8.01
C PHE A 233 -18.49 6.46 7.53
N GLU A 234 -19.39 7.37 7.92
CA GLU A 234 -19.30 8.81 7.62
C GLU A 234 -18.01 9.46 8.17
N LEU A 235 -17.65 9.11 9.41
CA LEU A 235 -16.37 9.53 9.99
C LEU A 235 -15.18 8.97 9.19
N GLY A 236 -15.28 7.72 8.73
CA GLY A 236 -14.28 7.09 7.87
C GLY A 236 -14.03 7.86 6.57
N GLU A 237 -15.08 8.32 5.89
CA GLU A 237 -14.95 9.16 4.69
C GLU A 237 -14.29 10.50 5.00
N THR A 238 -14.70 11.14 6.09
CA THR A 238 -14.10 12.40 6.53
C THR A 238 -12.60 12.24 6.76
N ILE A 239 -12.20 11.16 7.43
CA ILE A 239 -10.79 10.82 7.66
C ILE A 239 -10.06 10.56 6.34
N VAL A 240 -10.66 9.79 5.43
CA VAL A 240 -10.06 9.46 4.13
C VAL A 240 -9.93 10.67 3.22
N ALA A 241 -10.91 11.57 3.23
CA ALA A 241 -10.84 12.87 2.55
C ALA A 241 -9.70 13.70 3.13
N SER A 242 -9.59 13.79 4.46
CA SER A 242 -8.48 14.50 5.11
C SER A 242 -7.11 13.90 4.74
N LEU A 243 -7.03 12.58 4.59
CA LEU A 243 -5.81 11.87 4.16
C LEU A 243 -5.40 12.20 2.72
N ARG A 244 -6.37 12.42 1.82
CA ARG A 244 -6.11 12.79 0.42
C ARG A 244 -5.54 14.21 0.31
N ASP A 245 -6.06 15.13 1.11
CA ASP A 245 -5.71 16.55 1.08
C ASP A 245 -4.63 16.94 2.11
N ARG A 246 -3.87 15.96 2.62
CA ARG A 246 -2.90 16.18 3.69
C ARG A 246 -1.77 17.15 3.28
N PRO A 247 -1.40 18.13 4.12
CA PRO A 247 -0.24 18.97 3.89
C PRO A 247 1.09 18.18 4.01
N ASP A 248 2.15 18.70 3.40
CA ASP A 248 3.41 17.97 3.19
C ASP A 248 4.08 17.53 4.52
N ASP A 249 4.02 18.39 5.54
CA ASP A 249 4.62 18.18 6.86
C ASP A 249 3.80 17.31 7.84
N SER A 250 2.67 16.74 7.41
CA SER A 250 1.85 15.90 8.29
C SER A 250 2.48 14.52 8.54
N VAL A 251 2.20 13.90 9.70
CA VAL A 251 2.61 12.52 9.97
C VAL A 251 1.90 11.60 8.97
N ARG A 252 2.67 10.86 8.16
CA ARG A 252 2.17 10.03 7.06
C ARG A 252 2.13 8.56 7.37
N ALA A 253 2.91 8.12 8.35
CA ALA A 253 2.87 6.77 8.86
C ALA A 253 3.18 6.71 10.35
N CYS A 254 2.47 5.83 11.03
CA CYS A 254 2.68 5.47 12.42
C CYS A 254 2.98 3.98 12.48
N VAL A 255 4.10 3.63 13.10
CA VAL A 255 4.51 2.24 13.31
C VAL A 255 4.56 1.96 14.79
N THR A 256 3.73 1.03 15.24
CA THR A 256 3.73 0.58 16.63
C THR A 256 4.91 -0.37 16.83
N THR A 257 5.69 -0.13 17.88
CA THR A 257 6.87 -0.94 18.21
C THR A 257 6.76 -1.57 19.59
N LYS A 258 7.47 -2.67 19.80
CA LYS A 258 7.77 -3.20 21.13
C LYS A 258 9.27 -3.42 21.27
N PRO A 259 9.84 -3.31 22.49
CA PRO A 259 11.20 -3.75 22.74
C PRO A 259 11.36 -5.22 22.39
N ARG A 260 12.46 -5.57 21.70
CA ARG A 260 12.78 -6.95 21.39
C ARG A 260 13.27 -7.65 22.67
N GLU A 261 12.57 -8.68 23.11
CA GLU A 261 13.01 -9.49 24.25
C GLU A 261 14.27 -10.26 23.85
N VAL A 262 15.39 -9.92 24.48
CA VAL A 262 16.63 -10.68 24.34
C VAL A 262 16.47 -11.95 25.16
N SER A 263 16.15 -13.07 24.52
CA SER A 263 16.17 -14.37 25.19
C SER A 263 17.60 -14.65 25.67
N SER A 264 17.80 -14.67 26.98
CA SER A 264 19.06 -15.04 27.61
C SER A 264 19.36 -16.52 27.35
N VAL A 265 20.11 -16.82 26.29
CA VAL A 265 20.71 -18.15 26.09
C VAL A 265 22.17 -18.01 25.67
N ALA A 266 23.02 -18.59 26.54
CA ALA A 266 24.42 -18.95 26.39
C ALA A 266 25.48 -17.82 26.32
N THR A 267 25.95 -17.47 27.52
CA THR A 267 27.35 -17.10 27.78
C THR A 267 28.32 -18.06 27.10
N GLY A 268 29.21 -17.54 26.24
CA GLY A 268 30.22 -18.35 25.55
C GLY A 268 31.33 -17.54 24.88
N SER A 269 32.34 -17.21 25.67
CA SER A 269 33.72 -16.86 25.31
C SER A 269 34.04 -15.52 24.64
N ALA A 270 34.75 -14.69 25.40
CA ALA A 270 35.44 -13.50 24.94
C ALA A 270 36.73 -13.85 24.18
N ALA A 271 36.95 -13.21 23.03
CA ALA A 271 38.29 -13.06 22.46
C ALA A 271 38.41 -11.69 21.77
N SER A 272 39.59 -11.11 21.97
CA SER A 272 40.05 -9.75 21.72
C SER A 272 39.92 -9.20 20.29
N GLY A 273 39.54 -7.92 20.22
CA GLY A 273 40.40 -6.86 19.65
C GLY A 273 40.38 -6.64 18.13
N THR A 274 39.51 -5.76 17.64
CA THR A 274 39.84 -4.63 16.75
C THR A 274 38.61 -3.71 16.66
N ALA A 275 38.78 -2.41 16.86
CA ALA A 275 37.67 -1.44 16.73
C ALA A 275 37.26 -1.31 15.26
N PRO A 276 36.01 -1.57 14.86
CA PRO A 276 35.55 -1.21 13.53
C PRO A 276 35.09 0.25 13.52
N ALA A 277 35.39 0.93 12.42
CA ALA A 277 34.92 2.28 12.11
C ALA A 277 33.40 2.40 12.31
N ALA A 278 32.95 3.57 12.75
CA ALA A 278 31.57 3.89 13.09
C ALA A 278 30.56 3.47 12.00
N ALA A 279 30.08 2.23 12.09
CA ALA A 279 28.84 1.82 11.45
C ALA A 279 27.73 2.66 12.09
N SER A 280 26.95 3.37 11.27
CA SER A 280 25.74 4.04 11.72
C SER A 280 24.89 3.03 12.50
N VAL A 281 24.86 3.15 13.82
CA VAL A 281 24.03 2.31 14.68
C VAL A 281 22.60 2.52 14.21
N ASP A 282 21.99 1.47 13.64
CA ASP A 282 20.59 1.53 13.23
C ASP A 282 19.76 1.83 14.50
N PRO A 283 19.10 3.01 14.57
CA PRO A 283 18.37 3.42 15.77
C PRO A 283 17.18 2.48 16.08
N TYR A 284 16.85 1.56 15.17
CA TYR A 284 15.74 0.62 15.29
C TYR A 284 16.18 -0.81 15.61
N SER A 285 17.48 -1.08 15.75
CA SER A 285 18.05 -2.43 15.95
C SER A 285 17.53 -3.21 17.17
N GLY A 286 16.93 -2.53 18.15
CA GLY A 286 16.33 -3.12 19.36
C GLY A 286 14.80 -3.22 19.38
N LEU A 287 14.12 -2.88 18.27
CA LEU A 287 12.65 -2.79 18.23
C LEU A 287 12.04 -3.82 17.28
N ASP A 288 10.97 -4.49 17.73
CA ASP A 288 10.10 -5.29 16.87
C ASP A 288 8.94 -4.40 16.36
N PHE A 289 8.77 -4.35 15.05
CA PHE A 289 7.67 -3.62 14.40
C PHE A 289 6.40 -4.47 14.35
N LEU A 290 5.32 -3.98 14.96
CA LEU A 290 4.06 -4.71 15.10
C LEU A 290 3.05 -4.34 14.02
N GLU A 291 2.62 -3.08 14.00
CA GLU A 291 1.51 -2.60 13.17
C GLU A 291 1.92 -1.33 12.44
N PHE A 292 1.47 -1.21 11.19
CA PHE A 292 1.70 -0.04 10.35
C PHE A 292 0.35 0.52 9.90
N HIS A 293 0.14 1.80 10.19
CA HIS A 293 -1.03 2.56 9.78
C HIS A 293 -0.64 3.94 9.25
N PRO A 294 -1.36 4.48 8.26
CA PRO A 294 -1.07 5.80 7.69
C PRO A 294 -1.51 6.96 8.61
N MET A 295 -2.08 6.63 9.77
CA MET A 295 -2.50 7.57 10.80
C MET A 295 -2.45 6.91 12.17
N GLU A 296 -2.51 7.74 13.21
CA GLU A 296 -2.64 7.26 14.58
C GLU A 296 -4.09 6.82 14.83
N LEU A 297 -4.27 5.54 15.18
CA LEU A 297 -5.57 4.97 15.50
C LEU A 297 -5.78 4.94 17.02
N VAL A 298 -6.97 5.29 17.49
CA VAL A 298 -7.31 5.37 18.94
C VAL A 298 -7.01 4.06 19.67
N GLN A 299 -7.26 2.89 19.06
CA GLN A 299 -6.92 1.61 19.69
C GLN A 299 -5.42 1.36 19.91
N THR A 300 -4.55 2.20 19.35
CA THR A 300 -3.10 2.13 19.56
C THR A 300 -2.61 3.13 20.63
N GLU A 301 -3.49 3.93 21.21
CA GLU A 301 -3.15 4.87 22.28
C GLU A 301 -2.46 4.15 23.46
N GLY A 302 -1.40 4.77 24.00
CA GLY A 302 -0.57 4.18 25.06
C GLY A 302 0.50 3.17 24.61
N LYS A 303 0.58 2.82 23.31
CA LYS A 303 1.69 2.00 22.77
C LYS A 303 2.85 2.87 22.29
N ASP A 304 4.07 2.34 22.35
CA ASP A 304 5.25 2.98 21.77
C ASP A 304 5.15 3.03 20.24
N LYS A 305 5.46 4.20 19.67
CA LYS A 305 5.23 4.51 18.25
C LYS A 305 6.39 5.28 17.64
N ILE A 306 6.71 4.93 16.41
CA ILE A 306 7.59 5.73 15.54
C ILE A 306 6.71 6.42 14.49
N ARG A 307 6.89 7.73 14.37
CA ARG A 307 6.17 8.58 13.41
C ARG A 307 7.09 8.90 12.24
N PHE A 308 6.59 8.68 11.03
CA PHE A 308 7.29 8.99 9.79
C PHE A 308 6.52 10.07 9.03
N HIS A 309 7.26 11.04 8.48
CA HIS A 309 6.73 12.12 7.66
C HIS A 309 6.69 11.75 6.16
N SER A 310 7.21 10.57 5.77
CA SER A 310 7.06 10.01 4.42
C SER A 310 7.22 8.49 4.46
N PHE A 311 6.62 7.80 3.48
CA PHE A 311 6.74 6.35 3.31
C PHE A 311 8.14 5.92 2.83
N ASN A 312 9.00 6.87 2.41
CA ASN A 312 10.34 6.61 1.87
C ASN A 312 11.37 6.13 2.91
N LYS A 313 11.19 6.56 4.17
CA LYS A 313 12.09 6.26 5.31
C LYS A 313 11.63 5.07 6.14
N VAL A 314 10.41 4.58 5.90
CA VAL A 314 9.94 3.35 6.52
C VAL A 314 10.78 2.23 5.91
N GLY A 315 11.65 1.61 6.69
CA GLY A 315 12.57 0.56 6.23
C GLY A 315 11.81 -0.69 5.79
N TRP A 316 11.22 -0.67 4.60
CA TRP A 316 10.46 -1.78 4.03
C TRP A 316 11.37 -2.90 3.59
N SER A 317 11.93 -3.61 4.58
CA SER A 317 12.78 -4.80 4.47
C SER A 317 13.27 -5.02 3.04
N ALA A 318 14.42 -4.42 2.70
CA ALA A 318 15.25 -5.06 1.70
C ALA A 318 15.41 -6.52 2.14
N PRO A 319 15.31 -7.52 1.24
CA PRO A 319 15.81 -8.83 1.62
C PRO A 319 17.23 -8.61 2.12
N CYS A 320 17.51 -8.94 3.39
CA CYS A 320 18.87 -9.07 3.87
C CYS A 320 19.60 -9.85 2.79
N SER A 321 20.53 -9.19 2.10
CA SER A 321 21.50 -9.88 1.28
C SER A 321 22.44 -10.59 2.25
N ASP A 322 21.96 -11.71 2.79
CA ASP A 322 22.86 -12.71 3.31
C ASP A 322 23.69 -13.21 2.13
N SER A 323 24.99 -12.96 2.22
CA SER A 323 26.05 -13.72 1.57
C SER A 323 25.98 -13.87 0.04
N TYR A 324 26.71 -13.01 -0.67
CA TYR A 324 27.57 -13.44 -1.79
C TYR A 324 28.82 -12.57 -1.81
N ALA A 325 29.75 -12.87 -0.89
CA ALA A 325 31.15 -12.53 -1.09
C ALA A 325 31.69 -13.48 -2.18
N MET A 326 31.82 -12.99 -3.41
CA MET A 326 32.65 -13.67 -4.41
C MET A 326 34.13 -13.43 -4.03
N PRO A 327 34.96 -14.47 -3.86
CA PRO A 327 36.37 -14.27 -3.64
C PRO A 327 37.04 -13.88 -4.97
N HIS A 328 37.48 -12.64 -5.07
CA HIS A 328 38.51 -12.25 -6.03
C HIS A 328 39.83 -12.91 -5.59
N THR A 329 40.26 -13.95 -6.30
CA THR A 329 41.65 -14.41 -6.27
C THR A 329 42.50 -13.47 -7.12
N PRO A 330 43.62 -12.91 -6.60
CA PRO A 330 44.62 -12.27 -7.43
C PRO A 330 45.55 -13.34 -8.02
N ILE A 331 45.80 -13.22 -9.32
CA ILE A 331 46.87 -13.93 -10.05
C ILE A 331 48.21 -13.38 -9.55
N PRO A 332 49.16 -14.22 -9.11
CA PRO A 332 50.57 -13.85 -9.10
C PRO A 332 51.24 -14.27 -10.41
N SER A 333 52.19 -13.44 -10.82
CA SER A 333 53.10 -13.52 -11.98
C SER A 333 53.67 -14.89 -12.29
#